data_AF-I7ZST9-F1
#
_entry.id   AF-I7ZST9-F1
#
_cell.length_a   1.000
_cell.length_b   1.000
_cell.length_c   1.000
_cell.angle_alpha   90.00
_cell.angle_beta   90.00
_cell.angle_gamma   90.00
#
_symmetry.space_group_name_H-M   'P 1'
#
loop_
_entity.id
_entity.type
_entity.pdbx_description
1 polymer ?
#
loop_
_entity_poly.entity_id
_entity_poly.type
_entity_poly.pdbx_seq_one_letter_code
_entity_poly.pdbx_strand_id
1 'polypeptide(L)'
;MKSWQWSSFCYLYQGPAATNKIIMRMILALSASDMHRNGLIVRTPGRPTAEDHGRYHYGLAVKEFRQSLVSPRQVSPAELEAIFATMFLMVTYEWQYGHCVRHLELHLQGVKSLLESHPELFQIKDVNNVLLSMESEESNEPESRVSFIPEQLLLWILLRYIDASCQPMGLSESLYDYVLQSGNPALHPDRLYRCARVWGRCFWGKQYPDQEVSDDMENYRALELLHAGMSLRHRTWKLLFDNIPDSGYQAESFFNEIMAVRDPNSPARPQCDAR
;
A
#
# COMPACT_ATOMS: atom_id res chain seq x y z
N MET A 1 1.78 -14.41 -13.16
CA MET A 1 2.70 -13.45 -12.51
C MET A 1 2.93 -12.35 -13.52
N LYS A 2 2.57 -11.11 -13.19
CA LYS A 2 2.78 -9.96 -14.07
C LYS A 2 4.25 -9.83 -14.46
N SER A 3 4.51 -9.40 -15.69
CA SER A 3 5.88 -9.15 -16.12
C SER A 3 6.51 -8.04 -15.27
N TRP A 4 7.76 -8.24 -14.86
CA TRP A 4 8.52 -7.30 -14.02
C TRP A 4 8.42 -5.85 -14.51
N GLN A 5 8.53 -5.68 -15.83
CA GLN A 5 8.54 -4.37 -16.50
C GLN A 5 7.28 -3.52 -16.24
N TRP A 6 6.15 -4.14 -15.89
CA TRP A 6 4.87 -3.46 -15.63
C TRP A 6 4.56 -3.33 -14.14
N SER A 7 5.45 -3.80 -13.28
CA SER A 7 5.24 -3.75 -11.83
C SER A 7 5.49 -2.35 -11.26
N SER A 8 4.77 -2.00 -10.20
CA SER A 8 4.99 -0.76 -9.44
C SER A 8 6.39 -0.71 -8.83
N PHE A 9 6.98 -1.86 -8.50
CA PHE A 9 8.35 -1.93 -7.99
C PHE A 9 9.41 -1.66 -9.07
N CYS A 10 9.21 -2.09 -10.32
CA CYS A 10 10.07 -1.73 -11.44
C CYS A 10 10.06 -0.21 -11.69
N TYR A 11 8.88 0.42 -11.61
CA TYR A 11 8.77 1.87 -11.66
C TYR A 11 9.57 2.54 -10.53
N LEU A 12 9.39 2.10 -9.28
CA LEU A 12 10.15 2.64 -8.13
C LEU A 12 11.66 2.50 -8.34
N TYR A 13 12.11 1.37 -8.89
CA TYR A 13 13.52 1.11 -9.16
C TYR A 13 14.11 1.98 -10.28
N GLN A 14 13.40 2.13 -11.41
CA GLN A 14 13.91 2.86 -12.57
C GLN A 14 13.78 4.39 -12.42
N GLY A 15 12.75 4.87 -11.72
CA GLY A 15 12.52 6.30 -11.52
C GLY A 15 13.02 6.78 -10.15
N PRO A 16 12.19 6.76 -9.10
CA PRO A 16 12.53 7.33 -7.79
C PRO A 16 13.83 6.82 -7.15
N ALA A 17 14.19 5.56 -7.34
CA ALA A 17 15.44 5.03 -6.76
C ALA A 17 16.70 5.55 -7.47
N ALA A 18 16.62 5.93 -8.74
CA ALA A 18 17.75 6.49 -9.48
C ALA A 18 18.12 7.90 -8.96
N THR A 19 17.13 8.66 -8.47
CA THR A 19 17.31 10.03 -7.99
C THR A 19 17.39 10.13 -6.47
N ASN A 20 16.71 9.24 -5.74
CA ASN A 20 16.66 9.23 -4.28
C ASN A 20 17.46 8.07 -3.68
N LYS A 21 18.58 8.43 -3.04
CA LYS A 21 19.49 7.48 -2.37
C LYS A 21 18.81 6.68 -1.27
N ILE A 22 17.83 7.24 -0.57
CA ILE A 22 17.11 6.57 0.52
C ILE A 22 16.29 5.41 -0.04
N ILE A 23 15.55 5.64 -1.12
CA ILE A 23 14.76 4.61 -1.80
C ILE A 23 15.68 3.49 -2.31
N MET A 24 16.80 3.84 -2.96
CA MET A 24 17.77 2.84 -3.42
C MET A 24 18.34 2.01 -2.25
N ARG A 25 18.72 2.65 -1.13
CA ARG A 25 19.18 1.93 0.06
C ARG A 25 18.12 0.99 0.62
N MET A 26 16.84 1.38 0.61
CA MET A 26 15.75 0.52 1.04
C MET A 26 15.56 -0.69 0.12
N ILE A 27 15.67 -0.51 -1.21
CA ILE A 27 15.62 -1.62 -2.18
C ILE A 27 16.78 -2.59 -1.93
N LEU A 28 18.00 -2.09 -1.70
CA LEU A 28 19.16 -2.90 -1.36
C LEU A 28 18.98 -3.64 -0.03
N ALA A 29 18.39 -2.98 0.98
CA ALA A 29 18.12 -3.59 2.27
C ALA A 29 17.14 -4.77 2.15
N LEU A 30 16.03 -4.58 1.43
CA LEU A 30 15.03 -5.62 1.17
C LEU A 30 15.64 -6.79 0.38
N SER A 31 16.39 -6.48 -0.67
CA SER A 31 16.99 -7.51 -1.54
C SER A 31 18.04 -8.32 -0.79
N ALA A 32 18.92 -7.68 -0.01
CA ALA A 32 19.94 -8.38 0.77
C ALA A 32 19.33 -9.28 1.85
N SER A 33 18.30 -8.81 2.55
CA SER A 33 17.57 -9.59 3.54
C SER A 33 16.79 -10.76 2.93
N ASP A 34 16.18 -10.59 1.75
CA ASP A 34 15.48 -11.67 1.05
C ASP A 34 16.45 -12.74 0.53
N MET A 35 17.57 -12.33 -0.08
CA MET A 35 18.62 -13.25 -0.52
C MET A 35 19.22 -14.04 0.66
N HIS A 36 19.33 -13.40 1.84
CA HIS A 36 19.73 -14.08 3.06
C HIS A 36 18.70 -15.13 3.50
N ARG A 37 17.42 -14.75 3.59
CA ARG A 37 16.32 -15.63 3.99
C ARG A 37 16.17 -16.85 3.08
N ASN A 38 16.37 -16.66 1.77
CA ASN A 38 16.30 -17.72 0.77
C ASN A 38 17.59 -18.55 0.67
N GLY A 39 18.61 -18.25 1.49
CA GLY A 39 19.88 -18.98 1.52
C GLY A 39 20.72 -18.85 0.24
N LEU A 40 20.45 -17.84 -0.59
CA LEU A 40 21.04 -17.68 -1.92
C LEU A 40 22.48 -17.12 -1.87
N ILE A 41 22.91 -16.58 -0.72
CA ILE A 41 24.26 -16.06 -0.51
C ILE A 41 25.05 -17.01 0.38
N VAL A 42 26.04 -17.68 -0.22
CA VAL A 42 26.99 -18.55 0.48
C VAL A 42 27.82 -17.70 1.44
N ARG A 43 27.75 -18.03 2.73
CA ARG A 43 28.58 -17.41 3.77
C ARG A 43 30.05 -17.58 3.41
N THR A 44 30.73 -16.46 3.12
CA THR A 44 32.19 -16.46 2.97
C THR A 44 32.78 -16.16 4.35
N PRO A 45 33.65 -17.03 4.91
CA PRO A 45 34.28 -16.77 6.20
C PRO A 45 35.01 -15.42 6.20
N GLY A 46 34.74 -14.56 7.19
CA GLY A 46 35.41 -13.26 7.37
C GLY A 46 34.79 -12.07 6.61
N ARG A 47 33.67 -12.25 5.89
CA ARG A 47 32.92 -11.13 5.27
C ARG A 47 31.57 -10.90 5.97
N PRO A 48 31.06 -9.66 6.01
CA PRO A 48 29.71 -9.38 6.51
C PRO A 48 28.69 -10.26 5.78
N THR A 49 27.71 -10.77 6.53
CA THR A 49 26.65 -11.59 5.95
C THR A 49 25.69 -10.70 5.14
N ALA A 50 24.92 -11.31 4.25
CA ALA A 50 23.85 -10.62 3.53
C ALA A 50 22.82 -9.96 4.48
N GLU A 51 22.59 -10.56 5.66
CA GLU A 51 21.80 -9.99 6.75
C GLU A 51 22.42 -8.70 7.31
N ASP A 52 23.74 -8.69 7.51
CA ASP A 52 24.48 -7.50 7.98
C ASP A 52 24.39 -6.37 6.94
N HIS A 53 24.47 -6.70 5.66
CA HIS A 53 24.26 -5.75 4.57
C HIS A 53 22.84 -5.20 4.57
N GLY A 54 21.83 -6.07 4.74
CA GLY A 54 20.42 -5.66 4.84
C GLY A 54 20.18 -4.65 5.97
N ARG A 55 20.64 -4.99 7.19
CA ARG A 55 20.55 -4.12 8.37
C ARG A 55 21.35 -2.83 8.22
N TYR A 56 22.53 -2.89 7.60
CA TYR A 56 23.38 -1.71 7.35
C TYR A 56 22.69 -0.71 6.41
N HIS A 57 22.16 -1.18 5.27
CA HIS A 57 21.47 -0.32 4.33
C HIS A 57 20.17 0.26 4.92
N TYR A 58 19.42 -0.56 5.66
CA TYR A 58 18.23 -0.11 6.37
C TYR A 58 18.54 1.00 7.41
N GLY A 59 19.53 0.76 8.28
CA GLY A 59 19.90 1.73 9.31
C GLY A 59 20.37 3.08 8.74
N LEU A 60 21.13 3.05 7.63
CA LEU A 60 21.51 4.26 6.91
C LEU A 60 20.32 4.97 6.28
N ALA A 61 19.40 4.23 5.66
CA ALA A 61 18.19 4.80 5.07
C ALA A 61 17.33 5.51 6.12
N VAL A 62 17.10 4.91 7.29
CA VAL A 62 16.36 5.53 8.40
C VAL A 62 17.04 6.80 8.90
N LYS A 63 18.38 6.78 9.03
CA LYS A 63 19.15 7.95 9.48
C LYS A 63 19.05 9.10 8.48
N GLU A 64 19.27 8.84 7.20
CA GLU A 64 19.20 9.83 6.13
C GLU A 64 17.77 10.37 5.95
N PHE A 65 16.76 9.50 6.03
CA PHE A 65 15.37 9.89 5.96
C PHE A 65 14.97 10.84 7.10
N ARG A 66 15.34 10.52 8.34
CA ARG A 66 15.11 11.41 9.48
C ARG A 66 15.76 12.78 9.28
N GLN A 67 16.98 12.82 8.74
CA GLN A 67 17.66 14.09 8.44
C GLN A 67 16.94 14.89 7.35
N SER A 68 16.41 14.21 6.33
CA SER A 68 15.63 14.83 5.26
C SER A 68 14.34 15.49 5.78
N LEU A 69 13.68 14.89 6.76
CA LEU A 69 12.42 15.39 7.33
C LEU A 69 12.59 16.58 8.30
N VAL A 70 13.78 16.77 8.88
CA VAL A 70 14.05 17.84 9.87
C VAL A 70 14.21 19.22 9.21
N SER A 71 14.48 19.27 7.91
CA SER A 71 14.70 20.54 7.21
C SER A 71 13.37 21.17 6.78
N PRO A 72 12.96 22.34 7.32
CA PRO A 72 11.73 22.99 6.90
C PRO A 72 11.87 23.47 5.46
N ARG A 73 11.18 22.80 4.54
CA ARG A 73 11.17 23.12 3.11
C ARG A 73 9.76 22.95 2.56
N GLN A 74 9.41 23.77 1.57
CA GLN A 74 8.26 23.46 0.73
C GLN A 74 8.56 22.16 -0.01
N VAL A 75 7.76 21.13 0.26
CA VAL A 75 7.93 19.82 -0.35
C VAL A 75 7.12 19.79 -1.63
N SER A 76 7.77 19.47 -2.76
CA SER A 76 7.07 19.29 -4.03
C SER A 76 6.20 18.02 -4.00
N PRO A 77 5.13 17.93 -4.82
CA PRO A 77 4.31 16.72 -4.88
C PRO A 77 5.11 15.44 -5.18
N ALA A 78 6.11 15.52 -6.07
CA ALA A 78 6.99 14.39 -6.38
C ALA A 78 7.87 13.97 -5.20
N GLU A 79 8.33 14.92 -4.38
CA GLU A 79 9.06 14.61 -3.15
C GLU A 79 8.13 13.99 -2.08
N LEU A 80 6.88 14.45 -1.98
CA LEU A 80 5.88 13.82 -1.11
C LEU A 80 5.62 12.35 -1.51
N GLU A 81 5.50 12.07 -2.81
CA GLU A 81 5.40 10.69 -3.30
C GLU A 81 6.63 9.86 -2.96
N ALA A 82 7.83 10.44 -3.07
CA ALA A 82 9.07 9.76 -2.71
C ALA A 82 9.18 9.48 -1.20
N ILE A 83 8.71 10.42 -0.36
CA ILE A 83 8.59 10.24 1.09
C ILE A 83 7.59 9.12 1.40
N PHE A 84 6.43 9.11 0.75
CA PHE A 84 5.41 8.08 0.93
C PHE A 84 5.92 6.70 0.49
N ALA A 85 6.60 6.63 -0.66
CA ALA A 85 7.24 5.40 -1.13
C ALA A 85 8.34 4.91 -0.17
N THR A 86 9.11 5.82 0.42
CA THR A 86 10.11 5.47 1.43
C THR A 86 9.45 4.87 2.68
N MET A 87 8.38 5.49 3.19
CA MET A 87 7.62 4.97 4.32
C MET A 87 7.05 3.58 4.02
N PHE A 88 6.48 3.37 2.83
CA PHE A 88 6.01 2.06 2.38
C PHE A 88 7.12 0.99 2.44
N LEU A 89 8.32 1.31 1.93
CA LEU A 89 9.45 0.37 1.94
C LEU A 89 9.93 0.09 3.37
N MET A 90 9.92 1.08 4.27
CA MET A 90 10.30 0.90 5.67
C MET A 90 9.31 0.03 6.43
N VAL A 91 8.00 0.28 6.28
CA VAL A 91 6.93 -0.59 6.80
C VAL A 91 7.08 -2.00 6.24
N THR A 92 7.41 -2.12 4.95
CA THR A 92 7.62 -3.42 4.30
C THR A 92 8.78 -4.19 4.89
N TYR A 93 9.90 -3.51 5.15
CA TYR A 93 11.08 -4.11 5.75
C TYR A 93 10.80 -4.55 7.19
N GLU A 94 10.23 -3.69 8.03
CA GLU A 94 9.94 -4.03 9.43
C GLU A 94 8.89 -5.13 9.55
N TRP A 95 7.92 -5.19 8.64
CA TRP A 95 6.95 -6.28 8.60
C TRP A 95 7.59 -7.64 8.30
N GLN A 96 8.54 -7.69 7.36
CA GLN A 96 9.11 -8.97 6.90
C GLN A 96 10.33 -9.43 7.69
N TYR A 97 11.16 -8.48 8.11
CA TYR A 97 12.49 -8.73 8.70
C TYR A 97 12.68 -8.02 10.05
N GLY A 98 11.72 -7.21 10.48
CA GLY A 98 11.79 -6.49 11.74
C GLY A 98 11.78 -7.43 12.93
N HIS A 99 12.52 -7.05 13.96
CA HIS A 99 12.59 -7.78 15.23
C HIS A 99 11.78 -7.10 16.34
N CYS A 100 11.29 -5.88 16.09
CA CYS A 100 10.61 -5.07 17.10
C CYS A 100 9.36 -4.40 16.52
N VAL A 101 8.20 -4.73 17.09
CA VAL A 101 6.90 -4.15 16.71
C VAL A 101 6.89 -2.64 16.84
N ARG A 102 7.60 -2.10 17.83
CA ARG A 102 7.70 -0.65 18.07
C ARG A 102 8.25 0.12 16.87
N HIS A 103 9.18 -0.46 16.10
CA HIS A 103 9.69 0.21 14.90
C HIS A 103 8.63 0.27 13.80
N LEU A 104 7.87 -0.81 13.62
CA LEU A 104 6.73 -0.84 12.70
C LEU A 104 5.67 0.19 13.12
N GLU A 105 5.33 0.26 14.41
CA GLU A 105 4.41 1.28 14.95
C GLU A 105 4.85 2.70 14.66
N LEU A 106 6.14 3.01 14.87
CA LEU A 106 6.67 4.35 14.60
C LEU A 106 6.52 4.75 13.13
N HIS A 107 6.76 3.82 12.20
CA HIS A 107 6.57 4.09 10.77
C HIS A 107 5.09 4.23 10.41
N LEU A 108 4.21 3.43 11.00
CA LEU A 108 2.76 3.53 10.80
C LEU A 108 2.20 4.85 11.35
N GLN A 109 2.68 5.31 12.51
CA GLN A 109 2.38 6.63 13.05
C GLN A 109 2.88 7.74 12.12
N GLY A 110 4.08 7.58 11.55
CA GLY A 110 4.60 8.49 10.54
C GLY A 110 3.72 8.59 9.30
N VAL A 111 3.16 7.46 8.83
CA VAL A 111 2.19 7.43 7.73
C VAL A 111 0.90 8.18 8.14
N LYS A 112 0.37 7.95 9.34
CA LYS A 112 -0.80 8.67 9.86
C LYS A 112 -0.58 10.19 9.86
N SER A 113 0.54 10.66 10.42
CA SER A 113 0.87 12.09 10.45
C SER A 113 1.04 12.69 9.05
N LEU A 114 1.56 11.92 8.09
CA LEU A 114 1.68 12.35 6.70
C LEU A 114 0.31 12.51 6.02
N LEU A 115 -0.62 11.58 6.29
CA LEU A 115 -2.01 11.67 5.81
C LEU A 115 -2.75 12.87 6.40
N GLU A 116 -2.52 13.16 7.68
CA GLU A 116 -3.10 14.33 8.38
C GLU A 116 -2.54 15.66 7.85
N SER A 117 -1.24 15.71 7.57
CA SER A 117 -0.55 16.95 7.20
C SER A 117 -0.70 17.31 5.71
N HIS A 118 -0.86 16.30 4.84
CA HIS A 118 -0.88 16.47 3.39
C HIS A 118 -2.06 15.76 2.73
N PRO A 119 -3.31 16.21 2.98
CA PRO A 119 -4.49 15.64 2.33
C PRO A 119 -4.47 15.84 0.80
N GLU A 120 -3.67 16.79 0.27
CA GLU A 120 -3.50 16.98 -1.17
C GLU A 120 -2.94 15.75 -1.90
N LEU A 121 -2.25 14.84 -1.20
CA LEU A 121 -1.72 13.61 -1.80
C LEU A 121 -2.84 12.66 -2.23
N PHE A 122 -4.00 12.73 -1.56
CA PHE A 122 -5.15 11.85 -1.78
C PHE A 122 -6.39 12.68 -2.12
N GLN A 123 -6.41 13.19 -3.35
CA GLN A 123 -7.60 13.84 -3.91
C GLN A 123 -8.48 12.85 -4.67
N ILE A 124 -9.78 13.17 -4.77
CA ILE A 124 -10.71 12.39 -5.58
C ILE A 124 -10.39 12.63 -7.06
N LYS A 125 -9.47 11.83 -7.59
CA LYS A 125 -9.29 11.65 -9.03
C LYS A 125 -10.46 10.83 -9.57
N ASP A 126 -11.17 11.37 -10.56
CA ASP A 126 -12.21 10.63 -11.27
C ASP A 126 -11.55 9.68 -12.28
N VAL A 127 -11.56 8.39 -11.95
CA VAL A 127 -10.95 7.32 -12.74
C VAL A 127 -11.56 7.23 -14.13
N ASN A 128 -12.86 7.51 -14.28
CA ASN A 128 -13.54 7.47 -15.58
C ASN A 128 -13.09 8.62 -16.46
N ASN A 129 -13.00 9.83 -15.89
CA ASN A 129 -12.46 10.99 -16.61
C ASN A 129 -10.99 10.80 -17.00
N VAL A 130 -10.17 10.18 -16.16
CA VAL A 130 -8.76 9.88 -16.49
C VAL A 130 -8.68 8.86 -17.63
N LEU A 131 -9.47 7.78 -17.60
CA LEU A 131 -9.51 6.79 -18.68
C LEU A 131 -9.99 7.41 -20.00
N LEU A 132 -11.02 8.26 -19.96
CA LEU A 132 -11.56 8.95 -21.14
C LEU A 132 -10.57 9.98 -21.71
N SER A 133 -9.81 10.69 -20.87
CA SER A 133 -8.79 11.65 -21.32
C SER A 133 -7.53 11.02 -21.94
N MET A 134 -7.38 9.69 -21.81
CA MET A 134 -6.26 8.94 -22.39
C MET A 134 -6.60 8.35 -23.77
N GLU A 135 -7.89 8.22 -24.07
CA GLU A 135 -8.38 7.83 -25.39
C GLU A 135 -8.37 8.99 -26.38
N SER A 136 -8.33 10.25 -25.91
CA SER A 136 -8.09 11.43 -26.74
C SER A 136 -6.61 11.54 -27.14
N GLU A 137 -6.34 11.73 -28.43
CA GLU A 137 -4.99 11.69 -29.02
C GLU A 137 -4.07 12.89 -28.68
N GLU A 138 -4.51 13.84 -27.84
CA GLU A 138 -3.84 15.14 -27.71
C GLU A 138 -2.88 15.28 -26.52
N SER A 139 -2.80 14.33 -25.59
CA SER A 139 -1.97 14.46 -24.37
C SER A 139 -0.68 13.62 -24.42
N ASN A 140 0.20 13.92 -25.38
CA ASN A 140 1.56 13.36 -25.45
C ASN A 140 2.58 14.03 -24.50
N GLU A 141 2.12 14.75 -23.46
CA GLU A 141 3.03 15.32 -22.46
C GLU A 141 3.25 14.36 -21.27
N PRO A 142 4.51 13.99 -20.96
CA PRO A 142 4.83 13.08 -19.87
C PRO A 142 4.56 13.65 -18.46
N GLU A 143 4.21 14.94 -18.35
CA GLU A 143 4.06 15.65 -17.07
C GLU A 143 2.64 15.56 -16.46
N SER A 144 1.62 15.12 -17.21
CA SER A 144 0.26 14.96 -16.68
C SER A 144 -0.11 13.52 -16.31
N ARG A 145 0.88 12.66 -16.06
CA ARG A 145 0.62 11.28 -15.62
C ARG A 145 0.05 11.32 -14.22
N VAL A 146 -1.27 11.13 -14.11
CA VAL A 146 -1.95 11.02 -12.83
C VAL A 146 -1.41 9.77 -12.11
N SER A 147 -0.59 9.99 -11.09
CA SER A 147 0.01 8.94 -10.28
C SER A 147 -1.05 8.36 -9.34
N PHE A 148 -1.48 7.11 -9.58
CA PHE A 148 -2.25 6.33 -8.58
C PHE A 148 -1.35 5.47 -7.67
N ILE A 149 -0.04 5.78 -7.67
CA ILE A 149 0.99 5.03 -6.94
C ILE A 149 0.80 5.19 -5.43
N PRO A 150 0.61 6.40 -4.87
CA PRO A 150 0.39 6.56 -3.44
C PRO A 150 -0.84 5.78 -2.93
N GLU A 151 -1.92 5.75 -3.71
CA GLU A 151 -3.15 5.02 -3.40
C GLU A 151 -2.91 3.51 -3.33
N GLN A 152 -2.14 2.96 -4.29
CA GLN A 152 -1.76 1.55 -4.28
C GLN A 152 -0.85 1.23 -3.09
N LEU A 153 0.16 2.06 -2.81
CA LEU A 153 1.08 1.87 -1.70
C LEU A 153 0.33 1.95 -0.35
N LEU A 154 -0.61 2.89 -0.21
CA LEU A 154 -1.43 3.04 1.00
C LEU A 154 -2.30 1.80 1.24
N LEU A 155 -2.96 1.29 0.20
CA LEU A 155 -3.73 0.04 0.29
C LEU A 155 -2.85 -1.10 0.82
N TRP A 156 -1.64 -1.26 0.28
CA TRP A 156 -0.73 -2.30 0.76
C TRP A 156 -0.27 -2.08 2.20
N ILE A 157 -0.04 -0.83 2.64
CA ILE A 157 0.26 -0.53 4.06
C ILE A 157 -0.92 -0.93 4.95
N LEU A 158 -2.15 -0.62 4.55
CA LEU A 158 -3.36 -0.97 5.29
C LEU A 158 -3.58 -2.48 5.37
N LEU A 159 -3.37 -3.22 4.28
CA LEU A 159 -3.47 -4.68 4.28
C LEU A 159 -2.40 -5.30 5.19
N ARG A 160 -1.15 -4.80 5.14
CA ARG A 160 -0.08 -5.24 6.06
C ARG A 160 -0.38 -4.90 7.51
N TYR A 161 -0.98 -3.74 7.77
CA TYR A 161 -1.43 -3.35 9.09
C TYR A 161 -2.42 -4.37 9.66
N ILE A 162 -3.44 -4.76 8.88
CA ILE A 162 -4.42 -5.76 9.29
C ILE A 162 -3.74 -7.09 9.64
N ASP A 163 -2.78 -7.55 8.82
CA ASP A 163 -2.01 -8.75 9.12
C ASP A 163 -1.21 -8.63 10.42
N ALA A 164 -0.61 -7.46 10.66
CA ALA A 164 0.19 -7.18 11.85
C ALA A 164 -0.64 -7.08 13.13
N SER A 165 -1.81 -6.44 13.05
CA SER A 165 -2.71 -6.25 14.19
C SER A 165 -3.37 -7.54 14.63
N CYS A 166 -3.56 -8.48 13.70
CA CYS A 166 -4.12 -9.79 13.99
C CYS A 166 -3.08 -10.79 14.54
N GLN A 167 -1.80 -10.41 14.61
CA GLN A 167 -0.80 -11.12 15.40
C GLN A 167 -0.89 -10.64 16.86
N PRO A 168 -0.49 -11.44 17.86
CA PRO A 168 -0.44 -11.03 19.28
C PRO A 168 0.63 -9.96 19.57
N MET A 169 0.98 -9.14 18.58
CA MET A 169 1.99 -8.10 18.61
C MET A 169 1.50 -6.79 19.24
N GLY A 170 0.20 -6.66 19.57
CA GLY A 170 -0.29 -5.61 20.46
C GLY A 170 -0.20 -4.18 19.88
N LEU A 171 -0.54 -4.00 18.60
CA LEU A 171 -0.60 -2.68 17.98
C LEU A 171 -1.73 -1.83 18.63
N SER A 172 -1.37 -0.69 19.21
CA SER A 172 -2.26 0.10 20.08
C SER A 172 -3.20 1.08 19.37
N GLU A 173 -2.91 1.49 18.12
CA GLU A 173 -3.74 2.44 17.36
C GLU A 173 -3.96 1.96 15.92
N SER A 174 -5.22 1.89 15.51
CA SER A 174 -5.61 1.42 14.18
C SER A 174 -5.57 2.51 13.12
N LEU A 175 -4.48 2.52 12.34
CA LEU A 175 -4.39 3.28 11.08
C LEU A 175 -5.60 3.00 10.18
N TYR A 176 -6.09 1.76 10.17
CA TYR A 176 -7.28 1.37 9.41
C TYR A 176 -8.56 2.04 9.92
N ASP A 177 -8.76 2.15 11.24
CA ASP A 177 -9.94 2.87 11.77
C ASP A 177 -9.81 4.38 11.56
N TYR A 178 -8.60 4.94 11.65
CA TYR A 178 -8.36 6.34 11.29
C TYR A 178 -8.81 6.62 9.85
N VAL A 179 -8.41 5.77 8.90
CA VAL A 179 -8.80 5.91 7.49
C VAL A 179 -10.32 5.82 7.32
N LEU A 180 -10.97 4.86 8.00
CA LEU A 180 -12.44 4.73 7.96
C LEU A 180 -13.17 5.92 8.61
N GLN A 181 -12.63 6.48 9.68
CA GLN A 181 -13.24 7.58 10.44
C GLN A 181 -12.88 8.97 9.88
N SER A 182 -11.87 9.07 9.02
CA SER A 182 -11.38 10.34 8.46
C SER A 182 -12.44 11.12 7.67
N GLY A 183 -13.53 10.46 7.27
CA GLY A 183 -14.61 11.08 6.48
C GLY A 183 -14.18 11.50 5.07
N ASN A 184 -12.93 11.29 4.69
CA ASN A 184 -12.43 11.59 3.36
C ASN A 184 -12.71 10.40 2.43
N PRO A 185 -13.62 10.54 1.45
CA PRO A 185 -13.95 9.45 0.53
C PRO A 185 -12.74 9.03 -0.32
N ALA A 186 -11.71 9.88 -0.46
CA ALA A 186 -10.51 9.56 -1.20
C ALA A 186 -9.65 8.47 -0.54
N LEU A 187 -9.69 8.40 0.80
CA LEU A 187 -8.92 7.45 1.61
C LEU A 187 -9.68 6.14 1.86
N HIS A 188 -10.95 6.05 1.47
CA HIS A 188 -11.76 4.86 1.75
C HIS A 188 -11.12 3.59 1.16
N PRO A 189 -10.95 2.50 1.94
CA PRO A 189 -10.23 1.29 1.50
C PRO A 189 -10.75 0.70 0.18
N ASP A 190 -12.07 0.70 -0.03
CA ASP A 190 -12.66 0.19 -1.27
C ASP A 190 -12.33 1.07 -2.49
N ARG A 191 -12.17 2.38 -2.28
CA ARG A 191 -11.76 3.29 -3.34
C ARG A 191 -10.28 3.10 -3.64
N LEU A 192 -9.44 2.98 -2.61
CA LEU A 192 -8.02 2.67 -2.77
C LEU A 192 -7.83 1.34 -3.52
N TYR A 193 -8.64 0.32 -3.21
CA TYR A 193 -8.68 -0.93 -3.95
C TYR A 193 -8.99 -0.71 -5.44
N ARG A 194 -10.07 0.01 -5.76
CA ARG A 194 -10.41 0.32 -7.15
C ARG A 194 -9.27 1.06 -7.86
N CYS A 195 -8.73 2.13 -7.27
CA CYS A 195 -7.62 2.90 -7.82
C CYS A 195 -6.38 2.01 -8.07
N ALA A 196 -6.05 1.12 -7.13
CA ALA A 196 -4.94 0.17 -7.27
C ALA A 196 -5.13 -0.82 -8.43
N ARG A 197 -6.39 -1.18 -8.76
CA ARG A 197 -6.69 -2.05 -9.91
C ARG A 197 -6.52 -1.33 -11.25
N VAL A 198 -6.87 -0.05 -11.33
CA VAL A 198 -6.79 0.70 -12.60
C VAL A 198 -5.42 1.36 -12.81
N TRP A 199 -4.59 1.42 -11.76
CA TRP A 199 -3.28 2.08 -11.78
C TRP A 199 -2.41 1.72 -12.99
N GLY A 200 -2.24 0.43 -13.30
CA GLY A 200 -1.34 0.00 -14.39
C GLY A 200 -1.76 0.57 -15.74
N ARG A 201 -3.06 0.51 -16.05
CA ARG A 201 -3.64 1.07 -17.27
C ARG A 201 -3.53 2.59 -17.28
N CYS A 202 -3.84 3.27 -16.17
CA CYS A 202 -3.76 4.73 -16.08
C CYS A 202 -2.33 5.27 -16.16
N PHE A 203 -1.36 4.54 -15.62
CA PHE A 203 0.02 4.99 -15.51
C PHE A 203 0.83 4.74 -16.79
N TRP A 204 0.71 3.54 -17.37
CA TRP A 204 1.42 3.15 -18.59
C TRP A 204 0.67 3.53 -19.87
N GLY A 205 -0.65 3.77 -19.78
CA GLY A 205 -1.49 4.19 -20.89
C GLY A 205 -1.37 3.29 -22.12
N LYS A 206 -1.16 3.87 -23.29
CA LYS A 206 -1.03 3.15 -24.57
C LYS A 206 0.18 2.18 -24.61
N GLN A 207 1.13 2.31 -23.68
CA GLN A 207 2.27 1.39 -23.59
C GLN A 207 1.89 0.10 -22.85
N TYR A 208 0.78 0.09 -22.11
CA TYR A 208 0.32 -1.08 -21.37
C TYR A 208 -0.28 -2.12 -22.33
N PRO A 209 0.27 -3.35 -22.39
CA PRO A 209 -0.18 -4.33 -23.36
C PRO A 209 -1.54 -4.93 -22.98
N ASP A 210 -2.36 -5.22 -23.99
CA ASP A 210 -3.69 -5.83 -23.82
C ASP A 210 -3.65 -7.16 -23.05
N GLN A 211 -2.54 -7.90 -23.16
CA GLN A 211 -2.31 -9.13 -22.40
C GLN A 211 -2.31 -8.90 -20.89
N GLU A 212 -1.73 -7.80 -20.42
CA GLU A 212 -1.69 -7.45 -19.00
C GLU A 212 -3.03 -6.85 -18.53
N VAL A 213 -3.80 -6.24 -19.44
CA VAL A 213 -5.19 -5.84 -19.18
C VAL A 213 -6.07 -7.09 -18.97
N SER A 214 -5.90 -8.13 -19.80
CA SER A 214 -6.61 -9.40 -19.63
C SER A 214 -6.25 -10.07 -18.31
N ASP A 215 -4.96 -10.14 -17.96
CA ASP A 215 -4.52 -10.67 -16.65
C ASP A 215 -5.14 -9.89 -15.49
N ASP A 216 -5.26 -8.57 -15.61
CA ASP A 216 -5.90 -7.73 -14.59
C ASP A 216 -7.40 -8.02 -14.43
N MET A 217 -8.10 -8.33 -15.53
CA MET A 217 -9.51 -8.71 -15.51
C MET A 217 -9.71 -10.11 -14.93
N GLU A 218 -8.86 -11.07 -15.30
CA GLU A 218 -8.92 -12.45 -14.81
C GLU A 218 -8.66 -12.52 -13.30
N ASN A 219 -7.66 -11.79 -12.81
CA ASN A 219 -7.31 -11.76 -11.39
C ASN A 219 -8.24 -10.86 -10.54
N TYR A 220 -9.12 -10.09 -11.16
CA TYR A 220 -9.97 -9.11 -10.47
C TYR A 220 -10.79 -9.74 -9.35
N ARG A 221 -11.46 -10.87 -9.61
CA ARG A 221 -12.33 -11.53 -8.63
C ARG A 221 -11.58 -12.11 -7.44
N ALA A 222 -10.39 -12.69 -7.69
CA ALA A 222 -9.57 -13.24 -6.62
C ALA A 222 -9.04 -12.14 -5.69
N LEU A 223 -8.64 -11.00 -6.26
CA LEU A 223 -8.18 -9.84 -5.51
C LEU A 223 -9.33 -9.14 -4.77
N GLU A 224 -10.53 -9.12 -5.33
CA GLU A 224 -11.72 -8.58 -4.67
C GLU A 224 -12.09 -9.42 -3.44
N LEU A 225 -12.04 -10.74 -3.58
CA LEU A 225 -12.23 -11.65 -2.45
C LEU A 225 -11.15 -11.48 -1.38
N LEU A 226 -9.88 -11.27 -1.78
CA LEU A 226 -8.79 -10.99 -0.85
C LEU A 226 -9.03 -9.70 -0.07
N HIS A 227 -9.40 -8.61 -0.76
CA HIS A 227 -9.73 -7.33 -0.15
C HIS A 227 -10.89 -7.46 0.85
N ALA A 228 -11.99 -8.09 0.42
CA ALA A 228 -13.14 -8.35 1.28
C ALA A 228 -12.75 -9.22 2.50
N GLY A 229 -11.97 -10.27 2.29
CA GLY A 229 -11.48 -11.14 3.36
C GLY A 229 -10.64 -10.40 4.40
N MET A 230 -9.79 -9.49 3.96
CA MET A 230 -8.97 -8.67 4.85
C MET A 230 -9.80 -7.65 5.64
N SER A 231 -10.79 -7.02 5.01
CA SER A 231 -11.75 -6.14 5.71
C SER A 231 -12.59 -6.91 6.74
N LEU A 232 -13.06 -8.11 6.40
CA LEU A 232 -13.78 -8.99 7.33
C LEU A 232 -12.89 -9.43 8.50
N ARG A 233 -11.63 -9.76 8.22
CA ARG A 233 -10.63 -10.12 9.24
C ARG A 233 -10.41 -8.98 10.24
N HIS A 234 -10.23 -7.74 9.75
CA HIS A 234 -10.11 -6.55 10.61
C HIS A 234 -11.33 -6.38 11.51
N ARG A 235 -12.54 -6.47 10.95
CA ARG A 235 -13.79 -6.35 11.72
C ARG A 235 -13.96 -7.44 12.76
N THR A 236 -13.60 -8.69 12.41
CA THR A 236 -13.60 -9.82 13.35
C THR A 236 -12.68 -9.53 14.54
N TRP A 237 -11.46 -9.08 14.26
CA TRP A 237 -10.51 -8.71 15.30
C TRP A 237 -11.06 -7.61 16.20
N LYS A 238 -11.64 -6.56 15.61
CA LYS A 238 -12.25 -5.47 16.36
C LYS A 238 -13.36 -5.97 17.30
N LEU A 239 -14.27 -6.81 16.81
CA LEU A 239 -15.36 -7.37 17.62
C LEU A 239 -14.88 -8.29 18.75
N LEU A 240 -13.72 -8.95 18.59
CA LEU A 240 -13.17 -9.85 19.59
C LEU A 240 -12.43 -9.12 20.72
N PHE A 241 -11.78 -8.01 20.42
CA PHE A 241 -10.90 -7.30 21.37
C PHE A 241 -11.49 -6.00 21.91
N ASP A 242 -12.28 -5.29 21.11
CA ASP A 242 -13.11 -4.20 21.62
C ASP A 242 -14.41 -4.82 22.15
N ASN A 243 -14.48 -5.06 23.47
CA ASN A 243 -15.70 -5.52 24.15
C ASN A 243 -16.80 -4.43 24.06
N ILE A 244 -17.40 -4.28 22.88
CA ILE A 244 -18.48 -3.32 22.64
C ILE A 244 -19.78 -3.89 23.23
N PRO A 245 -20.52 -3.15 24.07
CA PRO A 245 -21.69 -3.65 24.81
C PRO A 245 -22.91 -3.98 23.94
N ASP A 246 -22.86 -3.75 22.63
CA ASP A 246 -23.96 -3.96 21.67
C ASP A 246 -23.63 -5.07 20.65
N SER A 247 -22.89 -6.09 21.11
CA SER A 247 -22.28 -7.14 20.28
C SER A 247 -23.29 -8.00 19.51
N GLY A 248 -24.54 -8.10 19.96
CA GLY A 248 -25.57 -8.90 19.27
C GLY A 248 -25.96 -8.37 17.89
N TYR A 249 -26.29 -7.08 17.81
CA TYR A 249 -26.70 -6.44 16.55
C TYR A 249 -25.51 -6.31 15.57
N GLN A 250 -24.32 -6.00 16.09
CA GLN A 250 -23.11 -5.93 15.25
C GLN A 250 -22.67 -7.31 14.75
N ALA A 251 -22.82 -8.37 15.55
CA ALA A 251 -22.50 -9.73 15.13
C ALA A 251 -23.48 -10.25 14.05
N GLU A 252 -24.77 -9.97 14.18
CA GLU A 252 -25.76 -10.32 13.15
C GLU A 252 -25.53 -9.53 11.85
N SER A 253 -25.27 -8.23 11.94
CA SER A 253 -24.90 -7.41 10.78
C SER A 253 -23.62 -7.91 10.11
N PHE A 254 -22.61 -8.30 10.89
CA PHE A 254 -21.35 -8.84 10.39
C PHE A 254 -21.53 -10.22 9.74
N PHE A 255 -22.37 -11.08 10.33
CA PHE A 255 -22.72 -12.37 9.74
C PHE A 255 -23.44 -12.21 8.39
N ASN A 256 -24.37 -11.27 8.31
CA ASN A 256 -25.07 -10.96 7.05
C ASN A 256 -24.10 -10.43 5.97
N GLU A 257 -23.09 -9.66 6.35
CA GLU A 257 -22.02 -9.22 5.44
C GLU A 257 -21.16 -10.38 4.95
N ILE A 258 -20.74 -11.29 5.84
CA ILE A 258 -20.02 -12.51 5.45
C ILE A 258 -20.85 -13.32 4.45
N MET A 259 -22.15 -13.46 4.70
CA MET A 259 -23.07 -14.16 3.81
C MET A 259 -23.26 -13.44 2.47
N ALA A 260 -23.25 -12.10 2.45
CA ALA A 260 -23.32 -11.30 1.22
C ALA A 260 -22.04 -11.38 0.37
N VAL A 261 -20.87 -11.59 0.99
CA VAL A 261 -19.61 -11.88 0.27
C VAL A 261 -19.63 -13.29 -0.31
N ARG A 262 -20.21 -14.26 0.41
CA ARG A 262 -20.34 -15.66 -0.02
C ARG A 262 -21.31 -15.83 -1.20
N ASP A 263 -22.38 -15.04 -1.23
CA ASP A 263 -23.46 -15.19 -2.22
C ASP A 263 -23.67 -13.87 -3.01
N PRO A 264 -23.06 -13.73 -4.20
CA PRO A 264 -23.12 -12.49 -4.97
C PRO A 264 -24.54 -12.11 -5.45
N ASN A 265 -25.50 -13.03 -5.34
CA ASN A 265 -26.92 -12.83 -5.66
C ASN A 265 -27.82 -12.59 -4.43
N SER A 266 -27.25 -12.44 -3.23
CA SER A 266 -28.03 -12.15 -2.02
C SER A 266 -28.59 -10.71 -2.05
N PRO A 267 -29.86 -10.48 -1.67
CA PRO A 267 -30.52 -9.16 -1.72
C PRO A 267 -29.93 -8.12 -0.75
N ALA A 268 -28.90 -8.47 0.03
CA ALA A 268 -28.26 -7.61 1.02
C ALA A 268 -27.08 -6.77 0.47
N ARG A 269 -26.89 -6.70 -0.85
CA ARG A 269 -26.01 -5.66 -1.41
C ARG A 269 -26.74 -4.32 -1.38
N PRO A 270 -26.23 -3.26 -0.72
CA PRO A 270 -26.62 -1.92 -1.11
C PRO A 270 -26.24 -1.79 -2.59
N GLN A 271 -27.25 -1.62 -3.44
CA GLN A 271 -27.06 -1.21 -4.82
C GLN A 271 -26.31 0.13 -4.78
N CYS A 272 -24.99 0.10 -4.96
CA CYS A 272 -24.30 1.29 -5.42
C CYS A 272 -24.74 1.48 -6.86
N ASP A 273 -25.63 2.45 -7.04
CA ASP A 273 -26.15 2.90 -8.31
C ASP A 273 -25.04 2.99 -9.35
N ALA A 274 -25.21 2.24 -10.43
CA ALA A 274 -24.49 2.45 -11.67
C ALA A 274 -25.06 3.71 -12.33
N ARG A 275 -24.38 4.84 -12.16
CA ARG A 275 -24.32 5.94 -13.14
C ARG A 275 -22.96 6.62 -13.07
#